data_AF-A0A2M9FS36-F1
#
_entry.id   AF-A0A2M9FS36-F1
#
_cell.length_a   1.000
_cell.length_b   1.000
_cell.length_c   1.000
_cell.angle_alpha   90.00
_cell.angle_beta   90.00
_cell.angle_gamma   90.00
#
_symmetry.space_group_name_H-M   'P 1'
#
loop_
_entity.id
_entity.type
_entity.pdbx_description
1 polymer ?
#
loop_
_entity_poly.entity_id
_entity_poly.type
_entity_poly.pdbx_seq_one_letter_code
_entity_poly.pdbx_strand_id
1 'polypeptide(L)'
;MNDPMNYYRVAREEWREFYRNGQAPLTQDELDSIKSLNDRISMQDVRDIYVPLAHLIFLHMKEFESLSLSKGLFLHKYTQVPPFIIGIAGSVAVGKSTTARLLQMILSRTFKRRNVQLITTDGFLYPNKVLKERGIMDRKGFPESYDMERLIDFLNQVKSGQEITKVPVYSHDVYDIIPDEYELIQQPDILIVEGINTLQLPANQQIYVSDFFDFSVYVDADSELIEKWYLDRFGALLDTAFQHPQNYYYQFAIGNREDAFKMARDVWKNVNLKNLNEYILPTRGRADIILHKTENHIIDSIFMRKY
;
A
#
# COMPACT_ATOMS: atom_id res chain seq x y z
N MET A 1 -12.97 6.00 23.16
CA MET A 1 -12.45 6.48 21.86
C MET A 1 -13.63 6.52 20.91
N ASN A 2 -14.06 7.72 20.51
CA ASN A 2 -15.24 7.88 19.66
C ASN A 2 -15.00 7.19 18.31
N ASP A 3 -15.98 6.40 17.87
CA ASP A 3 -16.04 5.95 16.48
C ASP A 3 -15.85 7.17 15.58
N PRO A 4 -14.94 7.15 14.59
CA PRO A 4 -15.00 8.13 13.54
C PRO A 4 -16.41 8.03 12.94
N MET A 5 -17.18 9.12 13.03
CA MET A 5 -18.65 9.20 12.92
C MET A 5 -19.25 8.46 11.69
N ASN A 6 -18.43 8.17 10.68
CA ASN A 6 -18.79 7.59 9.39
C ASN A 6 -18.39 6.11 9.19
N TYR A 7 -17.97 5.39 10.24
CA TYR A 7 -17.58 3.97 10.12
C TYR A 7 -18.45 3.05 10.99
N TYR A 8 -18.62 1.81 10.52
CA TYR A 8 -18.94 0.66 11.33
C TYR A 8 -17.65 0.08 11.89
N ARG A 9 -17.48 0.07 13.21
CA ARG A 9 -16.39 -0.69 13.84
C ARG A 9 -16.85 -2.14 14.05
N VAL A 10 -16.15 -3.06 13.42
CA VAL A 10 -16.40 -4.50 13.48
C VAL A 10 -15.20 -5.17 14.15
N ALA A 11 -15.44 -5.91 15.23
CA ALA A 11 -14.38 -6.69 15.87
C ALA A 11 -13.97 -7.87 14.98
N ARG A 12 -12.72 -8.31 15.06
CA ARG A 12 -12.20 -9.46 14.28
C ARG A 12 -13.12 -10.69 14.35
N GLU A 13 -13.61 -11.02 15.54
CA GLU A 13 -14.48 -12.19 15.79
C GLU A 13 -15.83 -12.09 15.08
N GLU A 14 -16.33 -10.88 14.84
CA GLU A 14 -17.56 -10.65 14.05
C GLU A 14 -17.23 -10.61 12.55
N TRP A 15 -16.15 -9.94 12.18
CA TRP A 15 -15.71 -9.78 10.80
C TRP A 15 -15.52 -11.11 10.07
N ARG A 16 -14.89 -12.10 10.72
CA ARG A 16 -14.67 -13.43 10.12
C ARG A 16 -15.98 -14.16 9.80
N GLU A 17 -17.07 -13.81 10.47
CA GLU A 17 -18.36 -14.49 10.32
C GLU A 17 -19.13 -13.99 9.09
N PHE A 18 -18.74 -12.86 8.49
CA PHE A 18 -19.35 -12.36 7.25
C PHE A 18 -19.02 -13.23 6.04
N TYR A 19 -18.03 -14.13 6.14
CA TYR A 19 -17.70 -15.07 5.06
C TYR A 19 -17.18 -16.42 5.56
N ARG A 20 -18.04 -17.15 6.31
CA ARG A 20 -17.71 -18.42 7.01
C ARG A 20 -17.17 -19.56 6.13
N ASN A 21 -17.55 -19.62 4.85
CA ASN A 21 -17.25 -20.74 3.96
C ASN A 21 -16.10 -20.46 2.99
N GLY A 22 -15.41 -19.32 3.14
CA GLY A 22 -14.28 -19.00 2.29
C GLY A 22 -13.07 -19.87 2.60
N GLN A 23 -12.68 -20.74 1.67
CA GLN A 23 -11.38 -21.38 1.75
C GLN A 23 -10.30 -20.37 1.41
N ALA A 24 -9.22 -20.34 2.21
CA ALA A 24 -8.04 -19.54 1.89
C ALA A 24 -7.47 -20.02 0.54
N PRO A 25 -7.38 -19.16 -0.47
CA PRO A 25 -7.00 -19.58 -1.82
C PRO A 25 -5.47 -19.69 -2.00
N LEU A 26 -4.74 -19.91 -0.91
CA LEU A 26 -3.28 -19.98 -0.85
C LEU A 26 -2.79 -20.97 0.20
N THR A 27 -1.59 -21.51 0.00
CA THR A 27 -0.93 -22.46 0.92
C THR A 27 -0.06 -21.76 1.98
N GLN A 28 0.38 -22.50 2.99
CA GLN A 28 1.32 -22.00 3.99
C GLN A 28 2.66 -21.58 3.35
N ASP A 29 3.20 -22.39 2.43
CA ASP A 29 4.45 -22.09 1.73
C ASP A 29 4.34 -20.81 0.89
N GLU A 30 3.20 -20.62 0.22
CA GLU A 30 2.89 -19.40 -0.52
C GLU A 30 2.82 -18.19 0.42
N LEU A 31 2.17 -18.32 1.58
CA LEU A 31 2.13 -17.26 2.58
C LEU A 31 3.54 -16.91 3.08
N ASP A 32 4.39 -17.90 3.32
CA ASP A 32 5.75 -17.70 3.80
C ASP A 32 6.63 -16.97 2.78
N SER A 33 6.37 -17.12 1.48
CA SER A 33 7.05 -16.35 0.42
C SER A 33 6.69 -14.87 0.38
N ILE A 34 5.52 -14.47 0.90
CA ILE A 34 5.03 -13.08 0.89
C ILE A 34 5.57 -12.27 2.06
N LYS A 35 5.87 -12.96 3.17
CA LYS A 35 6.34 -12.33 4.41
C LYS A 35 7.63 -11.56 4.12
N SER A 36 7.56 -10.24 4.25
CA SER A 36 8.77 -9.43 4.33
C SER A 36 9.55 -9.78 5.59
N LEU A 37 10.82 -9.36 5.63
CA LEU A 37 11.63 -9.35 6.84
C LEU A 37 10.80 -8.81 8.02
N ASN A 38 10.54 -9.69 9.00
CA ASN A 38 9.77 -9.48 10.25
C ASN A 38 8.23 -9.49 10.20
N ASP A 39 7.56 -9.82 9.09
CA ASP A 39 6.09 -9.87 9.11
C ASP A 39 5.51 -11.17 9.71
N ARG A 40 4.48 -11.02 10.56
CA ARG A 40 3.89 -12.12 11.36
C ARG A 40 2.47 -12.46 10.93
N ILE A 41 2.25 -12.67 9.63
CA ILE A 41 0.93 -13.09 9.12
C ILE A 41 0.78 -14.61 9.21
N SER A 42 -0.32 -15.07 9.78
CA SER A 42 -0.68 -16.49 9.86
C SER A 42 -1.76 -16.86 8.84
N MET A 43 -1.91 -18.16 8.55
CA MET A 43 -3.05 -18.67 7.76
C MET A 43 -4.40 -18.42 8.43
N GLN A 44 -4.42 -18.17 9.74
CA GLN A 44 -5.62 -17.77 10.45
C GLN A 44 -5.97 -16.32 10.12
N ASP A 45 -4.99 -15.41 10.05
CA ASP A 45 -5.23 -14.02 9.62
C ASP A 45 -5.74 -13.94 8.19
N VAL A 46 -5.20 -14.78 7.29
CA VAL A 46 -5.68 -14.91 5.90
C VAL A 46 -7.17 -15.23 5.88
N ARG A 47 -7.60 -16.24 6.66
CA ARG A 47 -8.99 -16.67 6.73
C ARG A 47 -9.89 -15.66 7.41
N ASP A 48 -9.47 -15.12 8.56
CA ASP A 48 -10.31 -14.26 9.38
C ASP A 48 -10.46 -12.87 8.79
N ILE A 49 -9.41 -12.33 8.16
CA ILE A 49 -9.38 -10.92 7.75
C ILE A 49 -9.47 -10.79 6.23
N TYR A 50 -8.53 -11.42 5.51
CA TYR A 50 -8.30 -11.11 4.10
C TYR A 50 -9.28 -11.81 3.15
N VAL A 51 -9.79 -12.99 3.52
CA VAL A 51 -10.81 -13.70 2.75
C VAL A 51 -12.15 -12.93 2.78
N PRO A 52 -12.69 -12.50 3.94
CA PRO A 52 -13.86 -11.61 3.96
C PRO A 52 -13.61 -10.28 3.24
N LEU A 53 -12.41 -9.69 3.36
CA LEU A 53 -12.04 -8.47 2.64
C LEU A 53 -12.07 -8.66 1.12
N ALA A 54 -11.53 -9.76 0.60
CA ALA A 54 -11.58 -10.08 -0.82
C ALA A 54 -13.02 -10.30 -1.31
N HIS A 55 -13.89 -10.86 -0.47
CA HIS A 55 -15.32 -10.95 -0.77
C HIS A 55 -15.98 -9.57 -0.81
N LEU A 56 -15.66 -8.66 0.11
CA LEU A 56 -16.16 -7.29 0.05
C LEU A 56 -15.70 -6.57 -1.23
N ILE A 57 -14.42 -6.68 -1.58
CA ILE A 57 -13.88 -6.13 -2.84
C ILE A 57 -14.63 -6.69 -4.06
N PHE A 58 -14.98 -7.98 -4.06
CA PHE A 58 -15.79 -8.57 -5.12
C PHE A 58 -17.15 -7.87 -5.29
N LEU A 59 -17.81 -7.52 -4.19
CA LEU A 59 -19.11 -6.84 -4.22
C LEU A 59 -18.95 -5.44 -4.83
N HIS A 60 -17.94 -4.67 -4.41
CA HIS A 60 -17.63 -3.36 -5.00
C HIS A 60 -17.29 -3.45 -6.49
N MET A 61 -16.51 -4.46 -6.90
CA MET A 61 -16.20 -4.70 -8.30
C MET A 61 -17.46 -4.98 -9.13
N LYS A 62 -18.41 -5.76 -8.60
CA LYS A 62 -19.67 -6.05 -9.28
C LYS A 62 -20.52 -4.81 -9.50
N GLU A 63 -20.59 -3.94 -8.50
CA GLU A 63 -21.28 -2.65 -8.61
C GLU A 63 -20.61 -1.73 -9.64
N PHE A 64 -19.28 -1.63 -9.59
CA PHE A 64 -18.49 -0.85 -10.53
C PHE A 64 -18.68 -1.29 -11.99
N GLU A 65 -18.68 -2.60 -12.25
CA GLU A 65 -18.96 -3.18 -13.57
C GLU A 65 -20.37 -2.84 -14.06
N SER A 66 -21.37 -2.99 -13.17
CA SER A 66 -22.78 -2.70 -13.46
C SER A 66 -23.00 -1.23 -13.82
N LEU A 67 -22.37 -0.32 -13.08
CA LEU A 67 -22.43 1.11 -13.35
C LEU A 67 -21.75 1.46 -14.69
N SER A 68 -20.61 0.85 -14.98
CA SER A 68 -19.89 1.04 -16.25
C SER A 68 -20.74 0.62 -17.45
N LEU A 69 -21.42 -0.54 -17.36
CA LEU A 69 -22.35 -1.00 -18.37
C LEU A 69 -23.54 -0.04 -18.54
N SER A 70 -24.14 0.39 -17.44
CA SER A 70 -25.28 1.31 -17.44
C SER A 70 -24.94 2.66 -18.11
N LYS A 71 -23.73 3.19 -17.86
CA LYS A 71 -23.21 4.38 -18.55
C LYS A 71 -23.07 4.16 -20.06
N GLY A 72 -22.54 3.00 -20.49
CA GLY A 72 -22.45 2.66 -21.91
C GLY A 72 -23.81 2.61 -22.60
N LEU A 73 -24.80 1.97 -21.95
CA LEU A 73 -26.18 1.92 -22.43
C LEU A 73 -26.80 3.32 -22.56
N PHE A 74 -26.62 4.18 -21.55
CA PHE A 74 -27.09 5.56 -21.58
C PHE A 74 -26.47 6.38 -22.70
N LEU A 75 -25.17 6.19 -22.97
CA LEU A 75 -24.44 6.88 -24.03
C LEU A 75 -24.67 6.28 -25.43
N HIS A 76 -25.43 5.19 -25.54
CA HIS A 76 -25.59 4.40 -26.77
C HIS A 76 -24.25 4.02 -27.42
N LYS A 77 -23.24 3.70 -26.59
CA LYS A 77 -21.89 3.37 -27.04
C LYS A 77 -21.38 2.14 -26.29
N TYR A 78 -20.54 1.36 -26.98
CA TYR A 78 -19.73 0.38 -26.29
C TYR A 78 -18.67 1.12 -25.46
N THR A 79 -18.73 0.94 -24.15
CA THR A 79 -17.74 1.45 -23.21
C THR A 79 -17.05 0.25 -22.58
N GLN A 80 -15.73 0.14 -22.77
CA GLN A 80 -14.96 -0.87 -22.05
C GLN A 80 -15.01 -0.58 -20.55
N VAL A 81 -15.11 -1.63 -19.75
CA VAL A 81 -15.02 -1.48 -18.29
C VAL A 81 -13.57 -1.14 -17.97
N PRO A 82 -13.28 0.03 -17.37
CA PRO A 82 -11.92 0.39 -17.03
C PRO A 82 -11.41 -0.50 -15.88
N PRO A 83 -10.08 -0.59 -15.68
CA PRO A 83 -9.51 -1.34 -14.55
C PRO A 83 -10.09 -0.88 -13.20
N PHE A 84 -10.33 -1.85 -12.31
CA PHE A 84 -10.71 -1.59 -10.92
C PHE A 84 -9.46 -1.32 -10.09
N ILE A 85 -9.32 -0.12 -9.53
CA ILE A 85 -8.12 0.33 -8.83
C ILE A 85 -8.35 0.32 -7.33
N ILE A 86 -7.48 -0.40 -6.62
CA ILE A 86 -7.49 -0.53 -5.16
C ILE A 86 -6.32 0.28 -4.58
N GLY A 87 -6.62 1.31 -3.81
CA GLY A 87 -5.61 2.07 -3.08
C GLY A 87 -5.29 1.45 -1.72
N ILE A 88 -4.00 1.32 -1.37
CA ILE A 88 -3.57 0.88 -0.04
C ILE A 88 -2.67 1.96 0.58
N ALA A 89 -3.09 2.45 1.74
CA ALA A 89 -2.47 3.56 2.48
C ALA A 89 -2.10 3.16 3.91
N GLY A 90 -1.35 4.03 4.59
CA GLY A 90 -0.88 3.81 5.96
C GLY A 90 0.58 4.22 6.15
N SER A 91 1.04 4.20 7.40
CA SER A 91 2.39 4.66 7.76
C SER A 91 3.52 3.79 7.16
N VAL A 92 4.74 4.31 7.14
CA VAL A 92 5.95 3.50 6.91
C VAL A 92 6.00 2.36 7.95
N ALA A 93 6.44 1.17 7.54
CA ALA A 93 6.56 -0.02 8.40
C ALA A 93 5.26 -0.58 9.03
N VAL A 94 4.08 -0.01 8.76
CA VAL A 94 2.80 -0.53 9.29
C VAL A 94 2.39 -1.87 8.66
N GLY A 95 2.96 -2.24 7.51
CA GLY A 95 2.70 -3.51 6.80
C GLY A 95 1.90 -3.39 5.50
N LYS A 96 1.81 -2.19 4.90
CA LYS A 96 1.09 -1.96 3.64
C LYS A 96 1.49 -2.92 2.52
N SER A 97 2.79 -3.04 2.23
CA SER A 97 3.27 -3.86 1.11
C SER A 97 2.95 -5.34 1.31
N THR A 98 2.92 -5.82 2.55
CA THR A 98 2.50 -7.19 2.86
C THR A 98 1.00 -7.37 2.66
N THR A 99 0.18 -6.43 3.15
CA THR A 99 -1.27 -6.40 2.87
C THR A 99 -1.54 -6.37 1.36
N ALA A 100 -0.79 -5.57 0.59
CA ALA A 100 -0.94 -5.43 -0.85
C ALA A 100 -0.59 -6.72 -1.61
N ARG A 101 0.56 -7.34 -1.32
CA ARG A 101 0.96 -8.62 -1.94
C ARG A 101 0.02 -9.76 -1.57
N LEU A 102 -0.40 -9.83 -0.32
CA LEU A 102 -1.35 -10.86 0.13
C LEU A 102 -2.70 -10.69 -0.59
N LEU A 103 -3.20 -9.46 -0.67
CA LEU A 103 -4.43 -9.16 -1.38
C LEU A 103 -4.30 -9.48 -2.88
N GLN A 104 -3.18 -9.10 -3.52
CA GLN A 104 -2.90 -9.45 -4.91
C GLN A 104 -3.01 -10.96 -5.16
N MET A 105 -2.37 -11.77 -4.30
CA MET A 105 -2.41 -13.22 -4.42
C MET A 105 -3.80 -13.80 -4.21
N ILE A 106 -4.51 -13.35 -3.17
CA ILE A 106 -5.88 -13.79 -2.88
C ILE A 106 -6.82 -13.44 -4.05
N LEU A 107 -6.76 -12.21 -4.57
CA LEU A 107 -7.63 -11.77 -5.68
C LEU A 107 -7.28 -12.53 -6.97
N SER A 108 -5.99 -12.72 -7.28
CA SER A 108 -5.55 -13.47 -8.47
C SER A 108 -6.05 -14.93 -8.45
N ARG A 109 -6.04 -15.56 -7.28
CA ARG A 109 -6.45 -16.96 -7.12
C ARG A 109 -7.97 -17.13 -7.08
N THR A 110 -8.66 -16.18 -6.44
CA THR A 110 -10.12 -16.15 -6.37
C THR A 110 -10.71 -15.85 -7.75
N PHE A 111 -10.11 -14.90 -8.50
CA PHE A 111 -10.56 -14.45 -9.81
C PHE A 111 -9.63 -14.93 -10.93
N LYS A 112 -9.58 -16.24 -11.19
CA LYS A 112 -8.67 -16.87 -12.17
C LYS A 112 -8.73 -16.33 -13.61
N ARG A 113 -9.77 -15.55 -13.95
CA ARG A 113 -9.95 -14.92 -15.27
C ARG A 113 -9.68 -13.41 -15.25
N ARG A 114 -9.10 -12.90 -14.17
CA ARG A 114 -8.79 -11.48 -13.99
C ARG A 114 -7.29 -11.31 -13.79
N ASN A 115 -6.70 -10.39 -14.53
CA ASN A 115 -5.30 -9.99 -14.33
C ASN A 115 -5.21 -9.00 -13.15
N VAL A 116 -4.39 -9.33 -12.14
CA VAL A 116 -4.19 -8.48 -10.96
C VAL A 116 -2.73 -8.06 -10.88
N GLN A 117 -2.49 -6.76 -11.03
CA GLN A 117 -1.14 -6.19 -10.91
C GLN A 117 -1.05 -5.28 -9.69
N LEU A 118 0.15 -5.14 -9.15
CA LEU A 118 0.47 -4.34 -7.97
C LEU A 118 1.58 -3.37 -8.34
N ILE A 119 1.43 -2.10 -7.98
CA ILE A 119 2.51 -1.12 -8.05
C ILE A 119 2.72 -0.49 -6.67
N THR A 120 3.94 0.00 -6.44
CA THR A 120 4.24 0.86 -5.30
C THR A 120 4.43 2.31 -5.77
N THR A 121 3.99 3.27 -4.97
CA THR A 121 4.19 4.70 -5.28
C THR A 121 5.65 5.12 -5.15
N ASP A 122 6.49 4.30 -4.50
CA ASP A 122 7.92 4.56 -4.34
C ASP A 122 8.63 4.67 -5.70
N GLY A 123 8.13 3.99 -6.74
CA GLY A 123 8.59 4.15 -8.13
C GLY A 123 8.37 5.55 -8.71
N PHE A 124 7.57 6.38 -8.07
CA PHE A 124 7.30 7.77 -8.46
C PHE A 124 8.03 8.77 -7.57
N LEU A 125 8.93 8.32 -6.69
CA LEU A 125 9.88 9.23 -6.02
C LEU A 125 10.80 9.85 -7.06
N TYR A 126 11.17 11.11 -6.86
CA TYR A 126 12.27 11.69 -7.60
C TYR A 126 13.58 10.94 -7.29
N PRO A 127 14.45 10.71 -8.29
CA PRO A 127 15.78 10.13 -8.05
C PRO A 127 16.57 10.95 -7.02
N ASN A 128 17.45 10.30 -6.24
CA ASN A 128 18.22 10.97 -5.19
C ASN A 128 19.02 12.16 -5.73
N LYS A 129 19.47 12.12 -6.99
CA LYS A 129 20.13 13.26 -7.65
C LYS A 129 19.24 14.51 -7.62
N VAL A 130 17.98 14.39 -8.02
CA VAL A 130 17.00 15.48 -8.04
C VAL A 130 16.65 15.93 -6.62
N LEU A 131 16.47 14.98 -5.70
CA LEU A 131 16.19 15.31 -4.28
C LEU A 131 17.36 16.08 -3.63
N LYS A 132 18.61 15.74 -3.96
CA LYS A 132 19.83 16.46 -3.53
C LYS A 132 19.89 17.87 -4.11
N GLU A 133 19.66 18.01 -5.41
CA GLU A 133 19.64 19.31 -6.10
C GLU A 133 18.56 20.25 -5.51
N ARG A 134 17.43 19.69 -5.08
CA ARG A 134 16.34 20.42 -4.43
C ARG A 134 16.53 20.61 -2.92
N GLY A 135 17.54 20.01 -2.31
CA GLY A 135 17.80 20.10 -0.87
C GLY A 135 16.74 19.44 0.03
N ILE A 136 16.05 18.39 -0.47
CA ILE A 136 14.92 17.73 0.20
C ILE A 136 15.16 16.22 0.44
N MET A 137 16.43 15.80 0.52
CA MET A 137 16.78 14.39 0.79
C MET A 137 16.21 13.87 2.12
N ASP A 138 16.17 14.73 3.14
CA ASP A 138 15.60 14.46 4.45
C ASP A 138 14.06 14.46 4.47
N ARG A 139 13.44 14.86 3.36
CA ARG A 139 11.98 14.87 3.14
C ARG A 139 11.53 13.77 2.17
N LYS A 140 12.36 12.76 1.95
CA LYS A 140 11.98 11.59 1.15
C LYS A 140 10.78 10.87 1.78
N GLY A 141 9.73 10.70 1.00
CA GLY A 141 8.42 10.21 1.45
C GLY A 141 7.40 11.30 1.80
N PHE A 142 7.79 12.58 1.83
CA PHE A 142 6.83 13.69 1.88
C PHE A 142 6.26 13.96 0.48
N PRO A 143 5.08 14.60 0.36
CA PRO A 143 4.43 14.83 -0.94
C PRO A 143 5.36 15.41 -2.02
N GLU A 144 6.19 16.39 -1.67
CA GLU A 144 7.14 17.08 -2.57
C GLU A 144 8.30 16.21 -3.08
N SER A 145 8.52 15.04 -2.47
CA SER A 145 9.53 14.08 -2.93
C SER A 145 9.03 13.16 -4.05
N TYR A 146 7.73 13.23 -4.39
CA TYR A 146 7.10 12.46 -5.45
C TYR A 146 6.85 13.28 -6.71
N ASP A 147 7.02 12.63 -7.86
CA ASP A 147 6.53 13.07 -9.17
C ASP A 147 5.03 12.71 -9.30
N MET A 148 4.20 13.53 -8.66
CA MET A 148 2.75 13.33 -8.62
C MET A 148 2.09 13.48 -9.99
N GLU A 149 2.63 14.32 -10.87
CA GLU A 149 2.14 14.47 -12.24
C GLU A 149 2.30 13.16 -13.00
N ARG A 150 3.50 12.54 -12.92
CA ARG A 150 3.74 11.24 -13.54
C ARG A 150 2.85 10.13 -12.97
N LEU A 151 2.56 10.14 -11.67
CA LEU A 151 1.65 9.17 -11.05
C LEU A 151 0.21 9.34 -11.57
N ILE A 152 -0.28 10.57 -11.66
CA ILE A 152 -1.61 10.88 -12.19
C ILE A 152 -1.70 10.48 -13.67
N ASP A 153 -0.69 10.80 -14.47
CA ASP A 153 -0.62 10.41 -15.89
C ASP A 153 -0.63 8.88 -16.05
N PHE A 154 0.12 8.17 -15.22
CA PHE A 154 0.11 6.71 -15.17
C PHE A 154 -1.30 6.16 -14.89
N LEU A 155 -1.99 6.67 -13.86
CA LEU A 155 -3.33 6.21 -13.49
C LEU A 155 -4.36 6.53 -14.57
N ASN A 156 -4.24 7.69 -15.23
CA ASN A 156 -5.05 8.06 -16.39
C ASN A 156 -4.85 7.07 -17.54
N GLN A 157 -3.60 6.73 -17.88
CA GLN A 157 -3.31 5.77 -18.94
C GLN A 157 -3.91 4.40 -18.63
N VAL A 158 -3.79 3.92 -17.38
CA VAL A 158 -4.42 2.68 -16.93
C VAL A 158 -5.95 2.74 -17.05
N LYS A 159 -6.60 3.77 -16.50
CA LYS A 159 -8.06 3.95 -16.58
C LYS A 159 -8.55 4.08 -18.03
N SER A 160 -7.73 4.62 -18.93
CA SER A 160 -8.06 4.74 -20.36
C SER A 160 -7.90 3.42 -21.14
N GLY A 161 -7.39 2.36 -20.52
CA GLY A 161 -7.20 1.06 -21.16
C GLY A 161 -5.95 0.97 -22.03
N GLN A 162 -4.91 1.76 -21.73
CA GLN A 162 -3.63 1.66 -22.43
C GLN A 162 -3.04 0.24 -22.29
N GLU A 163 -2.63 -0.36 -23.41
CA GLU A 163 -2.19 -1.76 -23.46
C GLU A 163 -0.97 -2.03 -22.57
N ILE A 164 0.02 -1.13 -22.59
CA ILE A 164 1.24 -1.23 -21.79
C ILE A 164 1.60 0.15 -21.24
N THR A 165 1.73 0.22 -19.92
CA THR A 165 2.22 1.39 -19.19
C THR A 165 3.46 1.02 -18.39
N LYS A 166 4.41 1.94 -18.25
CA LYS A 166 5.68 1.72 -17.54
C LYS A 166 5.70 2.45 -16.20
N VAL A 167 6.10 1.75 -15.14
CA VAL A 167 6.34 2.31 -13.80
C VAL A 167 7.83 2.18 -13.48
N PRO A 168 8.53 3.26 -13.06
CA PRO A 168 9.93 3.14 -12.67
C PRO A 168 10.10 2.22 -11.46
N VAL A 169 11.20 1.46 -11.44
CA VAL A 169 11.51 0.58 -10.31
C VAL A 169 12.24 1.36 -9.22
N TYR A 170 11.72 1.32 -8.00
CA TYR A 170 12.43 1.78 -6.80
C TYR A 170 13.07 0.60 -6.09
N SER A 171 14.32 0.73 -5.69
CA SER A 171 15.02 -0.32 -4.92
C SER A 171 15.36 0.17 -3.52
N HIS A 172 14.92 -0.59 -2.51
CA HIS A 172 15.28 -0.35 -1.12
C HIS A 172 16.73 -0.73 -0.81
N ASP A 173 17.38 -1.55 -1.65
CA ASP A 173 18.78 -1.95 -1.45
C ASP A 173 19.76 -0.83 -1.79
N VAL A 174 19.51 -0.11 -2.89
CA VAL A 174 20.30 1.09 -3.26
C VAL A 174 19.68 2.38 -2.76
N TYR A 175 18.44 2.29 -2.24
CA TYR A 175 17.66 3.42 -1.73
C TYR A 175 17.44 4.53 -2.78
N ASP A 176 17.14 4.15 -4.03
CA ASP A 176 16.93 5.06 -5.17
C ASP A 176 16.09 4.40 -6.29
N ILE A 177 15.68 5.22 -7.26
CA ILE A 177 15.14 4.74 -8.54
C ILE A 177 16.25 4.06 -9.33
N ILE A 178 15.97 2.88 -9.88
CA ILE A 178 16.89 2.17 -10.77
C ILE A 178 16.79 2.77 -12.18
N PRO A 179 17.90 3.31 -12.72
CA PRO A 179 17.90 3.87 -14.07
C PRO A 179 17.50 2.83 -15.12
N ASP A 180 16.65 3.25 -16.07
CA ASP A 180 16.20 2.45 -17.23
C ASP A 180 15.47 1.13 -16.90
N GLU A 181 15.15 0.87 -15.63
CA GLU A 181 14.33 -0.26 -15.20
C GLU A 181 12.88 0.15 -14.96
N TYR A 182 11.97 -0.65 -15.52
CA TYR A 182 10.54 -0.40 -15.45
C TYR A 182 9.77 -1.69 -15.19
N GLU A 183 8.79 -1.61 -14.31
CA GLU A 183 7.71 -2.58 -14.24
C GLU A 183 6.68 -2.28 -15.35
N LEU A 184 6.20 -3.34 -16.01
CA LEU A 184 5.22 -3.23 -17.09
C LEU A 184 3.81 -3.55 -16.57
N ILE A 185 2.91 -2.60 -16.72
CA ILE A 185 1.49 -2.74 -16.40
C ILE A 185 0.74 -2.97 -17.71
N GLN A 186 0.16 -4.15 -17.86
CA GLN A 186 -0.42 -4.65 -19.10
C GLN A 186 -1.94 -4.75 -18.96
N GLN A 187 -2.61 -3.60 -19.11
CA GLN A 187 -4.07 -3.44 -19.08
C GLN A 187 -4.77 -4.38 -18.05
N PRO A 188 -4.46 -4.27 -16.75
CA PRO A 188 -4.96 -5.21 -15.76
C PRO A 188 -6.47 -5.07 -15.54
N ASP A 189 -7.14 -6.13 -15.10
CA ASP A 189 -8.53 -6.03 -14.62
C ASP A 189 -8.59 -5.33 -13.26
N ILE A 190 -7.60 -5.61 -12.40
CA ILE A 190 -7.45 -5.04 -11.06
C ILE A 190 -6.04 -4.49 -10.93
N LEU A 191 -5.91 -3.22 -10.56
CA LEU A 191 -4.64 -2.60 -10.20
C LEU A 191 -4.63 -2.28 -8.70
N ILE A 192 -3.69 -2.83 -7.95
CA ILE A 192 -3.44 -2.44 -6.57
C ILE A 192 -2.34 -1.37 -6.57
N VAL A 193 -2.59 -0.25 -5.91
CA VAL A 193 -1.65 0.87 -5.76
C VAL A 193 -1.33 1.04 -4.28
N GLU A 194 -0.11 0.69 -3.89
CA GLU A 194 0.34 0.78 -2.50
C GLU A 194 1.28 1.96 -2.28
N GLY A 195 1.04 2.76 -1.24
CA GLY A 195 1.88 3.93 -0.98
C GLY A 195 1.45 4.76 0.21
N ILE A 196 2.34 5.63 0.67
CA ILE A 196 2.03 6.59 1.75
C ILE A 196 1.21 7.79 1.28
N ASN A 197 1.26 8.11 -0.02
CA ASN A 197 0.59 9.25 -0.64
C ASN A 197 -0.73 8.90 -1.35
N THR A 198 -1.13 7.64 -1.32
CA THR A 198 -2.29 7.13 -2.09
C THR A 198 -3.59 7.86 -1.76
N LEU A 199 -3.79 8.28 -0.51
CA LEU A 199 -4.98 9.01 -0.07
C LEU A 199 -4.74 10.51 0.22
N GLN A 200 -3.54 11.02 -0.07
CA GLN A 200 -3.17 12.42 0.21
C GLN A 200 -3.90 13.41 -0.70
N LEU A 201 -4.24 14.57 -0.13
CA LEU A 201 -4.61 15.76 -0.90
C LEU A 201 -3.34 16.55 -1.21
N PRO A 202 -3.00 16.79 -2.48
CA PRO A 202 -2.06 17.83 -2.82
C PRO A 202 -2.70 19.19 -2.49
N ALA A 203 -1.94 20.10 -1.88
CA ALA A 203 -2.42 21.46 -1.63
C ALA A 203 -2.71 22.25 -2.93
N ASN A 204 -2.10 21.85 -4.05
CA ASN A 204 -2.06 22.63 -5.31
C ASN A 204 -2.42 21.83 -6.58
N GLN A 205 -3.07 20.66 -6.49
CA GLN A 205 -3.52 19.91 -7.68
C GLN A 205 -5.05 19.82 -7.73
N GLN A 206 -5.62 19.89 -8.93
CA GLN A 206 -7.07 19.83 -9.15
C GLN A 206 -7.61 18.39 -9.15
N ILE A 207 -6.76 17.39 -9.37
CA ILE A 207 -7.13 15.96 -9.45
C ILE A 207 -6.41 15.21 -8.35
N TYR A 208 -7.15 14.41 -7.58
CA TYR A 208 -6.60 13.62 -6.49
C TYR A 208 -6.31 12.20 -6.93
N VAL A 209 -5.20 11.61 -6.47
CA VAL A 209 -4.91 10.19 -6.70
C VAL A 209 -6.05 9.30 -6.18
N SER A 210 -6.68 9.70 -5.08
CA SER A 210 -7.85 9.01 -4.54
C SER A 210 -9.06 8.99 -5.47
N ASP A 211 -9.18 9.93 -6.42
CA ASP A 211 -10.30 9.97 -7.37
C ASP A 211 -10.22 8.83 -8.40
N PHE A 212 -9.05 8.20 -8.53
CA PHE A 212 -8.84 7.04 -9.40
C PHE A 212 -9.22 5.72 -8.74
N PHE A 213 -9.33 5.70 -7.40
CA PHE A 213 -9.56 4.48 -6.65
C PHE A 213 -11.05 4.16 -6.59
N ASP A 214 -11.38 2.90 -6.90
CA ASP A 214 -12.74 2.37 -6.78
C ASP A 214 -12.95 1.67 -5.43
N PHE A 215 -11.85 1.39 -4.72
CA PHE A 215 -11.82 0.89 -3.36
C PHE A 215 -10.52 1.26 -2.66
N SER A 216 -10.55 1.49 -1.36
CA SER A 216 -9.39 1.94 -0.61
C SER A 216 -9.27 1.29 0.78
N VAL A 217 -8.06 0.89 1.12
CA VAL A 217 -7.71 0.26 2.40
C VAL A 217 -6.65 1.11 3.10
N TYR A 218 -6.87 1.44 4.36
CA TYR A 218 -5.86 2.07 5.22
C TYR A 218 -5.41 1.08 6.29
N VAL A 219 -4.11 0.81 6.38
CA VAL A 219 -3.53 -0.01 7.44
C VAL A 219 -3.11 0.91 8.59
N ASP A 220 -3.78 0.76 9.73
CA ASP A 220 -3.65 1.62 10.90
C ASP A 220 -2.99 0.89 12.07
N ALA A 221 -2.30 1.63 12.93
CA ALA A 221 -1.75 1.15 14.21
C ALA A 221 -1.33 2.34 15.06
N ASP A 222 -1.17 2.11 16.36
CA ASP A 222 -0.58 3.11 17.26
C ASP A 222 0.85 3.46 16.85
N SER A 223 1.18 4.75 16.87
CA SER A 223 2.49 5.25 16.43
C SER A 223 3.68 4.61 17.17
N GLU A 224 3.51 4.23 18.44
CA GLU A 224 4.52 3.54 19.23
C GLU A 224 4.80 2.12 18.71
N LEU A 225 3.76 1.41 18.26
CA LEU A 225 3.91 0.10 17.62
C LEU A 225 4.58 0.24 16.26
N ILE A 226 4.21 1.25 15.49
CA ILE A 226 4.81 1.51 14.18
C ILE A 226 6.31 1.86 14.33
N GLU A 227 6.68 2.65 15.34
CA GLU A 227 8.07 2.93 15.68
C GLU A 227 8.84 1.64 15.95
N LYS A 228 8.29 0.77 16.80
CA LYS A 228 8.89 -0.52 17.11
C LYS A 228 9.11 -1.35 15.85
N TRP A 229 8.10 -1.49 15.00
CA TRP A 229 8.20 -2.26 13.76
C TRP A 229 9.19 -1.65 12.76
N TYR A 230 9.26 -0.32 12.70
CA TYR A 230 10.26 0.39 11.90
C TYR A 230 11.68 0.05 12.36
N LEU A 231 11.94 0.09 13.68
CA LEU A 231 13.24 -0.24 14.26
C LEU A 231 13.59 -1.73 14.13
N ASP A 232 12.60 -2.62 14.33
CA ASP A 232 12.78 -4.07 14.14
C ASP A 232 13.18 -4.37 12.69
N ARG A 233 12.48 -3.77 11.72
CA ARG A 233 12.80 -3.89 10.29
C ARG A 233 14.17 -3.32 9.96
N PHE A 234 14.52 -2.17 10.53
CA PHE A 234 15.85 -1.58 10.37
C PHE A 234 16.95 -2.52 10.88
N GLY A 235 16.76 -3.12 12.06
CA GLY A 235 17.66 -4.12 12.61
C GLY A 235 17.86 -5.32 11.69
N ALA A 236 16.77 -5.88 11.17
CA ALA A 236 16.82 -7.02 10.25
C ALA A 236 17.53 -6.69 8.92
N LEU A 237 17.44 -5.44 8.43
CA LEU A 237 18.20 -4.98 7.27
C LEU A 237 19.70 -4.89 7.57
N LEU A 238 20.09 -4.42 8.76
CA LEU A 238 21.50 -4.41 9.17
C LEU A 238 22.08 -5.82 9.28
N ASP A 239 21.27 -6.80 9.73
CA ASP A 239 21.68 -8.19 9.89
C ASP A 239 22.02 -8.89 8.57
N THR A 240 21.65 -8.32 7.42
CA THR A 240 21.96 -8.88 6.10
C THR A 240 22.87 -7.96 5.27
N ALA A 241 22.76 -6.64 5.46
CA ALA A 241 23.48 -5.66 4.66
C ALA A 241 25.01 -5.75 4.79
N PHE A 242 25.55 -6.26 5.90
CA PHE A 242 27.00 -6.41 6.10
C PHE A 242 27.67 -7.31 5.05
N GLN A 243 26.91 -8.18 4.37
CA GLN A 243 27.40 -9.07 3.33
C GLN A 243 27.48 -8.39 1.95
N HIS A 244 26.92 -7.19 1.81
CA HIS A 244 26.73 -6.52 0.53
C HIS A 244 27.27 -5.08 0.56
N PRO A 245 28.55 -4.84 0.20
CA PRO A 245 29.17 -3.51 0.23
C PRO A 245 28.47 -2.41 -0.58
N GLN A 246 27.68 -2.79 -1.58
CA GLN A 246 26.90 -1.86 -2.42
C GLN A 246 25.53 -1.51 -1.82
N ASN A 247 25.10 -2.18 -0.75
CA ASN A 247 23.83 -1.91 -0.10
C ASN A 247 23.91 -0.58 0.67
N TYR A 248 22.87 0.24 0.56
CA TYR A 248 22.76 1.53 1.26
C TYR A 248 23.00 1.41 2.77
N TYR A 249 22.57 0.30 3.37
CA TYR A 249 22.70 0.04 4.80
C TYR A 249 24.07 -0.49 5.23
N TYR A 250 24.99 -0.78 4.30
CA TYR A 250 26.28 -1.41 4.59
C TYR A 250 27.09 -0.66 5.65
N GLN A 251 27.22 0.66 5.51
CA GLN A 251 27.99 1.50 6.44
C GLN A 251 27.43 1.46 7.87
N PHE A 252 26.10 1.34 8.01
CA PHE A 252 25.45 1.20 9.31
C PHE A 252 25.60 -0.22 9.87
N ALA A 253 25.69 -1.23 9.01
CA ALA A 253 25.81 -2.63 9.40
C ALA A 253 27.21 -3.00 9.93
N ILE A 254 28.27 -2.40 9.37
CA ILE A 254 29.66 -2.61 9.82
C ILE A 254 30.10 -1.66 10.95
N GLY A 255 29.32 -0.62 11.22
CA GLY A 255 29.59 0.39 12.23
C GLY A 255 29.09 0.02 13.63
N ASN A 256 29.02 1.01 14.52
CA ASN A 256 28.41 0.84 15.83
C ASN A 256 26.88 0.73 15.70
N ARG A 257 26.33 -0.43 16.09
CA ARG A 257 24.90 -0.71 16.02
C ARG A 257 24.07 0.24 16.91
N GLU A 258 24.58 0.66 18.06
CA GLU A 258 23.85 1.59 18.93
C GLU A 258 23.69 2.96 18.26
N ASP A 259 24.74 3.46 17.62
CA ASP A 259 24.70 4.72 16.87
C ASP A 259 23.75 4.63 15.67
N ALA A 260 23.74 3.49 14.97
CA ALA A 260 22.79 3.23 13.88
C ALA A 260 21.33 3.25 14.36
N PHE A 261 21.02 2.61 15.48
CA PHE A 261 19.68 2.63 16.07
C PHE A 261 19.29 4.00 16.62
N LYS A 262 20.25 4.76 17.16
CA LYS A 262 20.01 6.16 17.56
C LYS A 262 19.61 7.01 16.36
N MET A 263 20.37 6.92 15.26
CA MET A 263 20.02 7.58 14.00
C MET A 263 18.65 7.15 13.49
N ALA A 264 18.33 5.84 13.50
CA ALA A 264 17.04 5.35 13.05
C ALA A 264 15.88 5.92 13.88
N ARG A 265 16.01 6.03 15.21
CA ARG A 265 15.02 6.69 16.08
C ARG A 265 14.87 8.18 15.75
N ASP A 266 15.98 8.87 15.50
CA ASP A 266 15.97 10.28 15.12
C ASP A 266 15.26 10.49 13.78
N VAL A 267 15.50 9.62 12.79
CA VAL A 267 14.77 9.62 11.51
C VAL A 267 13.29 9.34 11.73
N TRP A 268 12.94 8.32 12.53
CA TRP A 268 11.54 8.05 12.86
C TRP A 268 10.85 9.29 13.44
N LYS A 269 11.43 9.88 14.49
CA LYS A 269 10.84 11.01 15.19
C LYS A 269 10.74 12.27 14.32
N ASN A 270 11.77 12.57 13.54
CA ASN A 270 11.87 13.85 12.83
C ASN A 270 11.32 13.81 11.41
N VAL A 271 11.22 12.63 10.79
CA VAL A 271 10.79 12.44 9.40
C VAL A 271 9.50 11.63 9.38
N ASN A 272 9.53 10.35 9.77
CA ASN A 272 8.41 9.43 9.56
C ASN A 272 7.18 9.77 10.43
N LEU A 273 7.37 10.10 11.71
CA LEU A 273 6.29 10.43 12.64
C LEU A 273 5.64 11.77 12.28
N LYS A 274 6.43 12.75 11.86
CA LYS A 274 5.89 14.01 11.34
C LYS A 274 5.08 13.78 10.07
N ASN A 275 5.63 13.01 9.12
CA ASN A 275 4.93 12.65 7.89
C ASN A 275 3.61 11.92 8.19
N LEU A 276 3.64 10.98 9.14
CA LEU A 276 2.44 10.27 9.60
C LEU A 276 1.38 11.25 10.12
N ASN A 277 1.73 12.11 11.07
CA ASN A 277 0.77 12.98 11.73
C ASN A 277 0.24 14.09 10.80
N GLU A 278 1.09 14.64 9.95
CA GLU A 278 0.76 15.81 9.12
C GLU A 278 0.11 15.41 7.78
N TYR A 279 0.49 14.28 7.17
CA TYR A 279 0.10 13.96 5.80
C TYR A 279 -0.60 12.60 5.63
N ILE A 280 -0.32 11.59 6.46
CA ILE A 280 -0.88 10.23 6.26
C ILE A 280 -2.12 9.99 7.13
N LEU A 281 -2.02 10.20 8.45
CA LEU A 281 -3.11 9.96 9.39
C LEU A 281 -4.36 10.80 9.09
N PRO A 282 -4.27 12.08 8.65
CA PRO A 282 -5.45 12.86 8.27
C PRO A 282 -6.25 12.24 7.11
N THR A 283 -5.64 11.38 6.28
CA THR A 283 -6.32 10.74 5.15
C THR A 283 -7.03 9.45 5.55
N ARG A 284 -6.83 8.94 6.78
CA ARG A 284 -7.43 7.69 7.27
C ARG A 284 -8.95 7.66 7.10
N GLY A 285 -9.63 8.78 7.36
CA GLY A 285 -11.09 8.89 7.25
C GLY A 285 -11.65 8.89 5.84
N ARG A 286 -10.81 8.71 4.81
CA ARG A 286 -11.21 8.59 3.40
C ARG A 286 -11.31 7.15 2.93
N ALA A 287 -10.65 6.23 3.64
CA ALA A 287 -10.58 4.84 3.24
C ALA A 287 -11.94 4.14 3.36
N ASP A 288 -12.24 3.21 2.46
CA ASP A 288 -13.44 2.38 2.55
C ASP A 288 -13.31 1.37 3.69
N ILE A 289 -12.09 0.86 3.88
CA ILE A 289 -11.72 -0.05 4.97
C ILE A 289 -10.51 0.47 5.73
N ILE A 290 -10.57 0.42 7.06
CA ILE A 290 -9.39 0.60 7.92
C ILE A 290 -9.12 -0.71 8.64
N LEU A 291 -7.93 -1.26 8.46
CA LEU A 291 -7.43 -2.44 9.17
C LEU A 291 -6.60 -1.97 10.36
N HIS A 292 -7.15 -2.04 11.57
CA HIS A 292 -6.44 -1.61 12.77
C HIS A 292 -5.59 -2.76 13.33
N LYS A 293 -4.28 -2.53 13.40
CA LYS A 293 -3.29 -3.46 13.92
C LYS A 293 -2.89 -3.09 15.34
N THR A 294 -2.69 -4.13 16.14
CA THR A 294 -2.21 -4.07 17.52
C THR A 294 -0.87 -4.79 17.61
N GLU A 295 -0.42 -5.09 18.83
CA GLU A 295 0.81 -5.85 19.07
C GLU A 295 0.92 -7.11 18.20
N ASN A 296 2.16 -7.49 17.86
CA ASN A 296 2.45 -8.64 17.01
C ASN A 296 1.79 -8.60 15.62
N HIS A 297 1.42 -7.40 15.15
CA HIS A 297 0.73 -7.17 13.87
C HIS A 297 -0.68 -7.76 13.78
N ILE A 298 -1.29 -8.11 14.92
CA ILE A 298 -2.65 -8.67 14.96
C ILE A 298 -3.66 -7.59 14.57
N ILE A 299 -4.51 -7.88 13.58
CA ILE A 299 -5.66 -7.03 13.25
C ILE A 299 -6.79 -7.38 14.21
N ASP A 300 -7.18 -6.45 15.09
CA ASP A 300 -8.21 -6.67 16.11
C ASP A 300 -9.58 -6.09 15.70
N SER A 301 -9.57 -5.00 14.93
CA SER A 301 -10.74 -4.24 14.54
C SER A 301 -10.67 -3.86 13.06
N ILE A 302 -11.79 -3.94 12.37
CA ILE A 302 -11.98 -3.47 11.01
C ILE A 302 -12.99 -2.33 11.06
N PHE A 303 -12.67 -1.19 10.46
CA PHE A 303 -13.61 -0.11 10.29
C PHE A 303 -14.07 -0.07 8.84
N MET A 304 -15.37 -0.27 8.62
CA MET A 304 -15.98 -0.22 7.28
C MET A 304 -16.78 1.07 7.14
N ARG A 305 -16.52 1.81 6.06
CA ARG A 305 -17.17 3.09 5.80
C ARG A 305 -18.67 2.90 5.55
N LYS A 306 -19.49 3.79 6.12
CA LYS A 306 -20.97 3.74 6.03
C LYS A 306 -21.52 4.33 4.73
N TYR A 307 -20.88 5.40 4.23
CA TYR A 307 -21.36 6.25 3.14
C TYR A 307 -20.22 6.69 2.22
#